data_AF-X1A7R6-F1
#
_entry.id   AF-X1A7R6-F1
#
_cell.length_a   1.000
_cell.length_b   1.000
_cell.length_c   1.000
_cell.angle_alpha   90.00
_cell.angle_beta   90.00
_cell.angle_gamma   90.00
#
_symmetry.space_group_name_H-M   'P 1'
#
loop_
_entity.id
_entity.type
_entity.pdbx_description
1 polymer ?
#
loop_
_entity_poly.entity_id
_entity_poly.type
_entity_poly.pdbx_seq_one_letter_code
_entity_poly.pdbx_strand_id
1 'polypeptide(L)'
;MNINLKSKLGRISLNNPVLVAAGTFGFGEEYTALINLNKLGGIITKTVTLEPRKGNPPPRLTETPAGLLNAIGLENPGIDVFLKEKL
;
A
#
# COMPACT_ATOMS: atom_id res chain seq x y z
N MET A 1 30.86 12.02 2.70
CA MET A 1 30.22 11.00 3.56
C MET A 1 29.23 10.23 2.71
N ASN A 2 29.36 8.90 2.59
CA ASN A 2 28.32 8.07 1.97
C ASN A 2 27.31 7.68 3.05
N ILE A 3 26.12 8.27 3.00
CA ILE A 3 25.02 7.91 3.91
C ILE A 3 24.40 6.61 3.39
N ASN A 4 24.37 5.59 4.26
CA ASN A 4 23.75 4.30 3.97
C ASN A 4 22.40 4.20 4.69
N LEU A 5 21.32 4.03 3.94
CA LEU A 5 19.95 3.92 4.48
C LEU A 5 19.47 2.48 4.64
N LYS A 6 20.27 1.47 4.25
CA LYS A 6 19.86 0.06 4.33
C LYS A 6 19.41 -0.29 5.75
N SER A 7 18.25 -0.95 5.83
CA SER A 7 17.56 -1.24 7.09
C SER A 7 17.14 -2.71 7.15
N LYS A 8 17.01 -3.26 8.35
CA LYS A 8 16.55 -4.64 8.56
C LYS A 8 15.26 -4.64 9.36
N LEU A 9 14.22 -5.31 8.85
CA LEU A 9 12.93 -5.48 9.51
C LEU A 9 12.66 -6.98 9.69
N GLY A 10 12.92 -7.49 10.90
CA GLY A 10 12.87 -8.93 11.17
C GLY A 10 13.80 -9.72 10.24
N ARG A 11 13.21 -10.52 9.34
CA ARG A 11 13.94 -11.32 8.34
C ARG A 11 14.16 -10.61 7.00
N ILE A 12 13.59 -9.42 6.81
CA ILE A 12 13.61 -8.67 5.54
C ILE A 12 14.74 -7.64 5.58
N SER A 13 15.51 -7.59 4.48
CA SER A 13 16.50 -6.54 4.23
C SER A 13 15.92 -5.52 3.25
N LEU A 14 15.93 -4.25 3.63
CA LEU A 14 15.38 -3.14 2.84
C LEU A 14 16.52 -2.26 2.33
N ASN A 15 16.41 -1.77 1.10
CA ASN A 15 17.38 -0.83 0.51
C ASN A 15 17.38 0.52 1.24
N ASN A 16 16.25 0.89 1.84
CA ASN A 16 16.05 2.06 2.70
C ASN A 16 14.82 1.83 3.60
N PRO A 17 14.55 2.65 4.64
CA PRO A 17 13.45 2.42 5.57
C PRO A 17 12.11 2.96 5.09
N VAL A 18 11.99 3.48 3.86
CA VAL A 18 10.76 4.10 3.37
C VAL A 18 9.86 3.03 2.75
N LEU A 19 8.75 2.74 3.41
CA LEU A 19 7.69 1.89 2.89
C LEU A 19 6.41 2.70 2.72
N VAL A 20 5.60 2.35 1.72
CA VAL A 20 4.25 2.93 1.58
C VAL A 20 3.28 2.21 2.51
N ALA A 21 2.34 2.97 3.08
CA ALA A 21 1.35 2.44 4.01
C ALA A 21 0.31 1.57 3.28
N ALA A 22 -0.20 0.55 3.99
CA ALA A 22 -1.26 -0.31 3.47
C ALA A 22 -2.47 0.53 3.02
N GLY A 23 -2.92 0.30 1.78
CA GLY A 23 -4.13 0.92 1.25
C GLY A 23 -4.01 2.39 0.82
N THR A 24 -2.82 3.01 0.92
CA THR A 24 -2.56 4.33 0.29
C THR A 24 -1.95 4.19 -1.12
N PHE A 25 -1.49 2.99 -1.47
CA PHE A 25 -0.69 2.73 -2.67
C PHE A 25 -1.22 1.59 -3.54
N GLY A 26 -2.50 1.18 -3.35
CA GLY A 26 -3.10 0.08 -4.10
C GLY A 26 -2.27 -1.20 -4.01
N PHE A 27 -1.95 -1.77 -5.16
CA PHE A 27 -0.98 -2.86 -5.32
C PHE A 27 0.35 -2.39 -5.92
N GLY A 28 0.48 -1.10 -6.24
CA GLY A 28 1.70 -0.44 -6.69
C GLY A 28 1.74 -0.11 -8.19
N GLU A 29 0.97 -0.85 -9.00
CA GLU A 29 0.86 -0.68 -10.45
C GLU A 29 0.48 0.75 -10.84
N GLU A 30 -0.46 1.35 -10.10
CA GLU A 30 -1.02 2.68 -10.37
C GLU A 30 0.04 3.79 -10.29
N TYR A 31 1.14 3.53 -9.57
CA TYR A 31 2.21 4.50 -9.33
C TYR A 31 3.46 4.27 -10.19
N THR A 32 3.48 3.21 -11.01
CA THR A 32 4.61 2.90 -11.91
C THR A 32 4.88 4.01 -12.93
N ALA A 33 3.83 4.75 -13.32
CA ALA A 33 3.93 5.92 -14.19
C ALA A 33 4.52 7.15 -13.50
N LEU A 34 4.50 7.21 -12.16
CA LEU A 34 4.92 8.37 -11.38
C LEU A 34 6.32 8.20 -10.79
N ILE A 35 6.67 6.99 -10.35
CA ILE A 35 7.97 6.69 -9.72
C ILE A 35 8.50 5.31 -10.10
N ASN A 36 9.84 5.17 -10.08
CA ASN A 36 10.48 3.85 -10.10
C ASN A 36 10.31 3.18 -8.74
N LEU A 37 9.46 2.13 -8.68
CA LEU A 37 9.15 1.40 -7.45
C LEU A 37 10.39 0.81 -6.75
N ASN A 38 11.46 0.49 -7.49
CA ASN A 38 12.71 -0.03 -6.92
C ASN A 38 13.46 0.97 -6.01
N LYS A 39 13.04 2.25 -6.00
CA LYS A 39 13.56 3.25 -5.07
C LYS A 39 12.96 3.16 -3.67
N LEU A 40 11.80 2.51 -3.51
CA LEU A 40 11.20 2.29 -2.20
C LEU A 40 11.93 1.18 -1.45
N GLY A 41 11.90 1.23 -0.12
CA GLY A 41 12.34 0.14 0.74
C GLY A 41 11.42 -1.08 0.62
N GLY A 42 10.12 -0.84 0.45
CA GLY A 42 9.12 -1.88 0.20
C GLY A 42 7.71 -1.31 0.00
N ILE A 43 6.80 -2.18 -0.43
CA ILE A 43 5.38 -1.86 -0.60
C ILE A 43 4.55 -2.71 0.36
N ILE A 44 3.70 -2.07 1.15
CA ILE A 44 2.64 -2.74 1.90
C ILE A 44 1.37 -2.54 1.09
N THR A 45 0.89 -3.62 0.48
CA THR A 45 -0.27 -3.58 -0.43
C THR A 45 -1.56 -3.26 0.32
N LYS A 46 -2.64 -3.03 -0.43
CA LYS A 46 -4.00 -3.00 0.12
C LYS A 46 -4.27 -4.29 0.90
N THR A 47 -4.88 -4.18 2.08
CA THR A 47 -5.36 -5.33 2.84
C THR A 47 -6.24 -6.23 1.99
N VAL A 48 -5.94 -7.51 1.96
CA VAL A 48 -6.69 -8.55 1.26
C VAL A 48 -7.53 -9.31 2.28
N THR A 49 -8.81 -9.52 1.99
CA THR A 49 -9.70 -10.37 2.80
C THR A 49 -9.90 -11.73 2.14
N LEU A 50 -10.45 -12.70 2.87
CA LEU A 50 -10.78 -14.01 2.32
C LEU A 50 -11.71 -13.84 1.10
N GLU A 51 -12.88 -13.26 1.34
CA GLU A 51 -13.86 -12.96 0.29
C GLU A 51 -13.74 -11.51 -0.22
N PRO A 52 -14.19 -11.21 -1.45
CA PRO A 52 -14.24 -9.84 -1.97
C PRO A 52 -15.09 -8.92 -1.09
N ARG A 53 -14.65 -7.65 -0.97
CA ARG A 53 -15.38 -6.61 -0.24
C ARG A 53 -15.55 -5.38 -1.12
N LYS A 54 -16.78 -4.86 -1.18
CA LYS A 54 -17.11 -3.61 -1.90
C LYS A 54 -16.70 -2.32 -1.16
N GLY A 55 -16.40 -2.43 0.13
CA GLY A 55 -16.19 -1.27 1.01
C GLY A 55 -17.49 -0.62 1.48
N ASN A 56 -17.36 0.49 2.21
CA ASN A 56 -18.48 1.27 2.75
C ASN A 56 -19.20 2.09 1.66
N PRO A 57 -20.40 2.63 1.84
CA PRO A 57 -20.96 3.59 0.87
C PRO A 57 -20.18 4.93 0.87
N PRO A 58 -20.24 5.72 -0.24
CA PRO A 58 -19.73 7.09 -0.25
C PRO A 58 -20.60 8.05 0.57
N PRO A 59 -20.07 9.20 1.04
CA PRO A 59 -18.67 9.63 0.95
C PRO A 59 -17.74 8.82 1.86
N ARG A 60 -16.55 8.46 1.36
CA ARG A 60 -15.57 7.64 2.10
C ARG A 60 -14.36 8.42 2.58
N LEU A 61 -14.19 9.66 2.14
CA LEU A 61 -13.07 10.53 2.46
C LEU A 61 -13.60 11.90 2.84
N THR A 62 -12.99 12.54 3.82
CA THR A 62 -13.17 13.97 4.09
C THR A 62 -11.85 14.58 4.54
N GLU A 63 -11.55 15.78 4.05
CA GLU A 63 -10.36 16.52 4.45
C GLU A 63 -10.52 17.04 5.89
N THR A 64 -9.39 17.15 6.60
CA THR A 64 -9.29 17.81 7.90
C THR A 64 -8.06 18.71 7.90
N PRO A 65 -7.95 19.68 8.83
CA PRO A 65 -6.71 20.44 8.98
C PRO A 65 -5.51 19.51 9.10
N ALA A 66 -4.54 19.67 8.19
CA ALA A 66 -3.33 18.85 8.08
C ALA A 66 -3.56 17.33 7.94
N GLY A 67 -4.70 16.90 7.39
CA GLY A 67 -4.99 15.47 7.27
C GLY A 67 -6.25 15.12 6.49
N LEU A 68 -6.65 13.85 6.63
CA LEU A 68 -7.79 13.26 5.94
C LEU A 68 -8.36 12.12 6.78
N LEU A 69 -9.69 12.13 6.96
CA LEU A 69 -10.41 10.98 7.49
C LEU A 69 -10.81 10.05 6.34
N ASN A 70 -10.70 8.74 6.56
CA ASN A 70 -11.15 7.73 5.61
C ASN A 70 -12.03 6.68 6.27
N ALA A 71 -13.02 6.22 5.53
CA ALA A 71 -13.91 5.12 5.88
C ALA A 71 -14.10 4.20 4.66
N ILE A 72 -13.00 3.71 4.06
CA ILE A 72 -13.06 2.89 2.84
C ILE A 72 -13.82 1.57 3.04
N GLY A 73 -13.74 0.97 4.23
CA GLY A 73 -14.43 -0.30 4.54
C GLY A 73 -13.75 -1.56 4.03
N LEU A 74 -12.41 -1.51 3.86
CA LEU A 74 -11.58 -2.61 3.34
C LEU A 74 -12.03 -3.11 1.95
N GLU A 75 -12.36 -2.20 1.04
CA GLU A 75 -12.59 -2.58 -0.36
C GLU A 75 -11.36 -3.29 -0.94
N ASN A 76 -11.56 -4.52 -1.43
CA ASN A 76 -10.53 -5.36 -2.04
C ASN A 76 -11.18 -6.55 -2.79
N PRO A 77 -10.47 -7.20 -3.73
CA PRO A 77 -11.06 -8.22 -4.59
C PRO A 77 -11.08 -9.64 -3.99
N GLY A 78 -10.67 -9.82 -2.73
CA GLY A 78 -10.55 -11.15 -2.11
C GLY A 78 -9.22 -11.84 -2.42
N ILE A 79 -8.92 -12.94 -1.72
CA ILE A 79 -7.62 -13.61 -1.82
C ILE A 79 -7.41 -14.28 -3.17
N ASP A 80 -8.45 -14.87 -3.75
CA ASP A 80 -8.35 -15.63 -4.99
C ASP A 80 -7.97 -14.74 -6.18
N VAL A 81 -8.55 -13.55 -6.27
CA VAL A 81 -8.21 -12.57 -7.32
C VAL A 81 -6.83 -11.98 -7.07
N PHE A 82 -6.50 -11.66 -5.81
CA PHE A 82 -5.18 -11.13 -5.47
C PHE A 82 -4.05 -12.08 -5.91
N LEU A 83 -4.17 -13.37 -5.61
CA LEU A 83 -3.16 -14.38 -5.97
C LEU A 83 -3.03 -14.62 -7.48
N LYS A 84 -4.09 -14.38 -8.26
CA LYS A 84 -4.11 -14.63 -9.70
C LYS A 84 -3.69 -13.43 -10.54
N GLU A 85 -4.01 -12.22 -10.08
CA GLU A 85 -3.92 -11.01 -10.90
C GLU A 85 -3.00 -9.93 -10.34
N LYS A 86 -2.64 -9.98 -9.04
CA LYS A 86 -1.92 -8.90 -8.36
C LYS A 86 -0.59 -9.32 -7.73
N LEU A 87 -0.28 -10.61 -7.71
CA LEU A 87 1.00 -11.16 -7.26
C LEU A 87 1.72 -11.81 -8.44
#